data_AF-I0A1T5-F1
#
_entry.id   AF-I0A1T5-F1
#
_cell.length_a   1.000
_cell.length_b   1.000
_cell.length_c   1.000
_cell.angle_alpha   90.00
_cell.angle_beta   90.00
_cell.angle_gamma   90.00
#
_symmetry.space_group_name_H-M   'P 1'
#
loop_
_entity.id
_entity.type
_entity.pdbx_description
1 polymer ?
#
loop_
_entity_poly.entity_id
_entity_poly.type
_entity_poly.pdbx_seq_one_letter_code
_entity_poly.pdbx_strand_id
1 'polypeptide(L)'
;MIGCEGIEERNPDNIAQIIETYAKRQDISVILVEKELGELISSDIENIRKKTGKIIFYLPSPSSAMEPTDIRKMVMRALGL
;
A
#
# COMPACT_ATOMS: atom_id res chain seq x y z
N MET A 1 1.97 -17.08 0.19
CA MET A 1 1.93 -15.93 1.11
C MET A 1 0.88 -16.24 2.17
N ILE A 2 1.24 -16.30 3.45
CA ILE A 2 0.27 -16.62 4.51
C ILE A 2 -0.35 -15.31 4.98
N GLY A 3 -1.66 -15.15 4.77
CA GLY A 3 -2.47 -14.07 5.35
C GLY A 3 -2.51 -12.74 4.58
N CYS A 4 -2.03 -12.67 3.33
CA CYS A 4 -2.13 -11.46 2.51
C CYS A 4 -3.04 -11.67 1.29
N GLU A 5 -3.90 -10.69 1.02
CA GLU A 5 -4.62 -10.56 -0.24
C GLU A 5 -3.79 -9.70 -1.20
N GLY A 6 -3.54 -10.22 -2.41
CA GLY A 6 -2.75 -9.53 -3.45
C GLY A 6 -3.60 -9.19 -4.66
N ILE A 7 -3.40 -8.00 -5.20
CA ILE A 7 -4.10 -7.50 -6.40
C ILE A 7 -3.05 -6.92 -7.33
N GLU A 8 -3.10 -7.31 -8.59
CA GLU A 8 -2.30 -6.71 -9.66
C GLU A 8 -3.18 -5.77 -10.47
N GLU A 9 -2.87 -4.48 -10.44
CA GLU A 9 -3.51 -3.44 -11.27
C GLU A 9 -2.46 -2.39 -11.62
N ARG A 10 -2.53 -1.86 -12.83
CA ARG A 10 -1.58 -0.86 -13.37
C ARG A 10 -2.25 0.45 -13.75
N ASN A 11 -3.58 0.49 -13.86
CA ASN A 11 -4.31 1.71 -14.15
C ASN A 11 -4.51 2.54 -12.86
N PRO A 12 -3.94 3.76 -12.75
CA PRO A 12 -4.05 4.61 -11.57
C PRO A 12 -5.49 4.84 -11.08
N ASP A 13 -6.44 5.06 -12.01
CA ASP A 13 -7.84 5.35 -11.66
C ASP A 13 -8.50 4.14 -10.96
N ASN A 14 -8.18 2.93 -11.43
CA ASN A 14 -8.68 1.70 -10.84
C ASN A 14 -8.01 1.43 -9.48
N ILE A 15 -6.71 1.72 -9.34
CA ILE A 15 -5.98 1.49 -8.09
C ILE A 15 -6.61 2.28 -6.94
N ALA A 16 -6.95 3.56 -7.15
CA ALA A 16 -7.58 4.37 -6.12
C ALA A 16 -8.92 3.78 -5.65
N GLN A 17 -9.76 3.32 -6.59
CA GLN A 17 -11.04 2.67 -6.27
C GLN A 17 -10.87 1.34 -5.53
N ILE A 18 -9.88 0.54 -5.92
CA ILE A 18 -9.54 -0.72 -5.26
C ILE A 18 -9.10 -0.42 -3.83
N ILE A 19 -8.16 0.52 -3.62
CA ILE A 19 -7.70 0.89 -2.28
C ILE A 19 -8.85 1.38 -1.43
N GLU A 20 -9.77 2.21 -1.96
CA GLU A 20 -10.92 2.68 -1.18
C GLU A 20 -11.85 1.52 -0.78
N THR A 21 -12.06 0.55 -1.68
CA THR A 21 -12.88 -0.64 -1.42
C THR A 21 -12.29 -1.46 -0.28
N TYR A 22 -10.98 -1.70 -0.30
CA TYR A 22 -10.28 -2.44 0.75
C TYR A 22 -10.16 -1.63 2.05
N ALA A 23 -10.05 -0.31 1.97
CA ALA A 23 -9.98 0.55 3.15
C ALA A 23 -11.31 0.61 3.93
N LYS A 24 -12.45 0.32 3.28
CA LYS A 24 -13.76 0.21 3.94
C LYS A 24 -13.94 -1.11 4.71
N ARG A 25 -13.11 -2.12 4.44
CA ARG A 25 -13.16 -3.42 5.13
C ARG A 25 -12.61 -3.31 6.55
N GLN A 26 -13.28 -3.90 7.52
CA GLN A 26 -12.86 -3.81 8.93
C GLN A 26 -11.74 -4.80 9.29
N ASP A 27 -11.66 -5.92 8.57
CA ASP A 27 -10.68 -6.99 8.73
C ASP A 27 -9.28 -6.66 8.18
N ILE A 28 -9.13 -5.51 7.50
CA ILE A 28 -7.86 -5.07 6.92
C ILE A 28 -7.31 -3.90 7.71
N SER A 29 -6.16 -4.07 8.36
CA SER A 29 -5.50 -3.00 9.11
C SER A 29 -4.46 -2.24 8.28
N VAL A 30 -3.80 -2.93 7.34
CA VAL A 30 -2.67 -2.41 6.56
C VAL A 30 -2.88 -2.68 5.08
N ILE A 31 -2.64 -1.67 4.25
CA ILE A 31 -2.62 -1.77 2.79
C ILE A 31 -1.20 -1.42 2.33
N LEU A 32 -0.60 -2.31 1.52
CA LEU A 32 0.72 -2.10 0.95
C LEU A 32 0.56 -1.76 -0.53
N VAL A 33 1.16 -0.65 -0.97
CA VAL A 33 1.08 -0.16 -2.34
C VAL A 33 2.48 0.00 -2.88
N GLU A 34 2.72 -0.39 -4.13
CA GLU A 34 4.00 -0.10 -4.78
C GLU A 34 4.22 1.42 -4.87
N LYS A 35 5.42 1.87 -4.53
CA LYS A 35 5.75 3.29 -4.35
C LYS A 35 5.46 4.10 -5.60
N GLU A 36 5.87 3.60 -6.76
CA GLU A 36 5.67 4.30 -8.04
C GLU A 36 4.19 4.50 -8.34
N LEU A 37 3.35 3.48 -8.06
CA LEU A 37 1.90 3.58 -8.23
C LEU A 37 1.27 4.49 -7.16
N GLY A 38 1.69 4.36 -5.90
CA GLY A 38 1.18 5.15 -4.79
C GLY A 38 1.48 6.65 -4.91
N GLU A 39 2.60 7.02 -5.52
CA GLU A 39 2.96 8.41 -5.80
C GLU A 39 2.02 9.07 -6.82
N LEU A 40 1.59 8.32 -7.86
CA LEU A 40 0.66 8.80 -8.89
C LEU A 40 -0.72 9.15 -8.34
N ILE A 41 -1.18 8.45 -7.29
CA ILE A 41 -2.50 8.63 -6.66
C ILE A 41 -2.39 9.12 -5.20
N SER A 42 -1.30 9.80 -4.87
CA SER A 42 -0.98 10.20 -3.50
C SER A 42 -2.07 11.06 -2.84
N SER A 43 -2.72 11.93 -3.61
CA SER A 43 -3.85 12.75 -3.15
C SER A 43 -5.05 11.89 -2.73
N ASP A 44 -5.39 10.87 -3.51
CA ASP A 44 -6.49 9.95 -3.21
C ASP A 44 -6.17 9.10 -1.98
N ILE A 45 -4.92 8.60 -1.88
CA ILE A 45 -4.45 7.83 -0.74
C ILE A 45 -4.55 8.64 0.56
N GLU A 46 -4.18 9.92 0.54
CA GLU A 46 -4.28 10.79 1.71
C GLU A 46 -5.74 11.05 2.11
N ASN A 47 -6.64 11.21 1.14
CA ASN A 47 -8.08 11.32 1.40
C ASN A 47 -8.65 10.03 2.01
N ILE A 48 -8.25 8.86 1.48
CA ILE A 48 -8.67 7.56 2.00
C ILE A 48 -8.16 7.36 3.42
N ARG A 49 -6.89 7.68 3.70
CA ARG A 49 -6.30 7.63 5.05
C ARG A 49 -7.10 8.46 6.05
N LYS A 50 -7.42 9.72 5.73
CA LYS A 50 -8.22 10.61 6.59
C LYS A 50 -9.62 10.06 6.86
N LYS A 51 -10.26 9.51 5.83
CA LYS A 51 -11.63 8.98 5.90
C LYS A 51 -11.74 7.67 6.68
N THR A 52 -10.75 6.80 6.55
CA THR A 52 -10.84 5.40 7.02
C THR A 52 -9.92 5.09 8.20
N GLY A 53 -8.92 5.93 8.46
CA GLY A 53 -7.91 5.69 9.50
C GLY A 53 -6.95 4.53 9.18
N LYS A 54 -6.98 3.97 7.97
CA LYS A 54 -6.15 2.82 7.59
C LYS A 54 -4.69 3.21 7.41
N ILE A 55 -3.80 2.27 7.75
CA ILE A 55 -2.37 2.40 7.49
C ILE A 55 -2.12 1.97 6.04
N ILE A 56 -1.72 2.92 5.19
CA ILE A 56 -1.39 2.64 3.78
C ILE A 56 0.10 2.89 3.58
N PHE A 57 0.91 1.89 3.28
CA PHE A 57 2.37 2.02 3.22
C PHE A 57 2.91 1.81 1.80
N TYR A 58 3.93 2.59 1.43
CA TYR A 58 4.57 2.48 0.11
C TYR A 58 5.77 1.54 0.16
N LEU A 59 5.74 0.50 -0.68
CA LEU A 59 6.84 -0.43 -0.85
C LEU A 59 7.65 -0.08 -2.11
N PRO A 60 8.99 -0.07 -2.06
CA PRO A 60 9.78 0.10 -3.26
C PRO A 60 9.52 -1.03 -4.25
N SER A 61 9.57 -0.72 -5.55
CA SER A 61 9.47 -1.72 -6.60
C SER A 61 10.65 -2.68 -6.51
N PRO A 62 10.47 -4.00 -6.72
CA PRO A 62 11.59 -4.94 -6.79
C PRO A 62 12.61 -4.56 -7.88
N SER A 63 12.16 -3.86 -8.92
CA SER A 63 12.96 -3.36 -10.04
C SER A 63 13.79 -2.13 -9.72
N SER A 64 13.45 -1.36 -8.67
CA SER A 64 14.20 -0.18 -8.25
C SER A 64 15.37 -0.61 -7.36
N ALA A 65 16.35 -1.28 -7.98
CA ALA A 65 17.62 -1.59 -7.35
C ALA A 65 18.47 -0.32 -7.24
N MET A 66 18.30 0.44 -6.16
CA MET A 66 19.35 1.34 -5.64
C MET A 66 19.25 1.31 -4.11
N GLU A 67 20.25 0.68 -3.52
CA GLU A 67 20.40 0.31 -2.10
C GLU A 67 19.65 -0.95 -1.65
N PRO A 68 20.32 -1.87 -0.90
CA PRO A 68 19.69 -3.02 -0.28
C PRO A 68 18.74 -2.54 0.81
N THR A 69 17.53 -2.14 0.39
CA THR A 69 16.46 -1.80 1.29
C THR A 69 15.93 -3.10 1.86
N ASP A 70 16.13 -3.32 3.15
CA ASP A 70 15.60 -4.48 3.85
C ASP A 70 14.06 -4.35 3.91
N ILE A 71 13.39 -4.86 2.87
CA ILE A 71 11.93 -4.87 2.72
C ILE A 71 11.30 -5.50 3.97
N ARG A 72 11.93 -6.52 4.54
CA ARG A 72 11.48 -7.16 5.78
C ARG A 72 11.50 -6.16 6.93
N LYS A 73 12.56 -5.37 7.09
CA LYS A 73 12.62 -4.30 8.10
C LYS A 73 11.55 -3.23 7.90
N MET A 74 11.22 -2.86 6.65
CA MET A 74 10.15 -1.91 6.36
C MET A 74 8.77 -2.47 6.72
N VAL A 75 8.50 -3.71 6.34
CA VAL A 75 7.24 -4.40 6.68
C VAL A 75 7.10 -4.55 8.19
N MET A 76 8.17 -4.94 8.90
CA MET A 76 8.16 -5.04 10.37
C MET A 76 7.82 -3.69 11.02
N ARG A 77 8.45 -2.60 10.57
CA ARG A 77 8.12 -1.24 11.04
C ARG A 77 6.66 -0.87 10.81
N ALA A 78 6.09 -1.21 9.65
CA ALA A 78 4.69 -0.95 9.34
C ALA A 78 3.72 -1.74 10.24
N LEU A 79 4.14 -2.91 10.72
CA LEU A 79 3.40 -3.75 11.67
C LEU A 79 3.67 -3.41 13.14
N GLY A 80 4.54 -2.42 13.42
CA GLY A 80 4.93 -2.04 14.78
C GLY A 80 5.94 -2.99 15.45
N LEU A 81 6.68 -3.78 14.65
CA LEU A 81 7.72 -4.71 15.08
C LEU A 81 9.13 -4.18 14.79
#